data_AF-A0A2P2LVB9-F1
#
_entry.id   AF-A0A2P2LVB9-F1
#
_cell.length_a   1.000
_cell.length_b   1.000
_cell.length_c   1.000
_cell.angle_alpha   90.00
_cell.angle_beta   90.00
_cell.angle_gamma   90.00
#
_symmetry.space_group_name_H-M   'P 1'
#
loop_
_entity.id
_entity.type
_entity.pdbx_description
1 polymer ?
#
loop_
_entity_poly.entity_id
_entity_poly.type
_entity_poly.pdbx_seq_one_letter_code
_entity_poly.pdbx_strand_id
1 'polypeptide(L)' 'MSLLSDLINLNLSDSTEKIIAEYIWIGGSGMDLRSKARTLSGPVSDVSKLPKWNYDGSSTDQAPGDDSEVIL' A
#
# COMPACT_ATOMS: atom_id res chain seq x y z
N MET A 1 -13.71 18.18 20.72
CA MET A 1 -14.01 16.86 20.13
C MET A 1 -13.50 16.88 18.71
N SER A 2 -12.74 15.86 18.31
CA SER A 2 -11.58 16.02 17.40
C SER A 2 -11.94 15.97 15.90
N LEU A 3 -11.78 17.13 15.23
CA LEU A 3 -11.91 17.30 13.77
C LEU A 3 -11.08 16.31 12.94
N LEU A 4 -10.00 15.75 13.52
CA LEU A 4 -9.11 14.82 12.81
C LEU A 4 -9.72 13.42 12.67
N SER A 5 -10.38 12.93 13.72
CA SER A 5 -11.01 11.60 13.70
C SER A 5 -12.19 11.55 12.75
N ASP A 6 -12.89 12.67 12.58
CA ASP A 6 -14.00 12.79 11.63
C ASP A 6 -13.52 12.61 10.19
N LEU A 7 -12.35 13.17 9.84
CA LEU A 7 -11.74 13.01 8.51
C LEU A 7 -11.23 11.58 8.27
N ILE A 8 -10.60 10.97 9.27
CA ILE A 8 -10.05 9.61 9.16
C ILE A 8 -11.17 8.58 8.96
N ASN A 9 -12.31 8.77 9.62
CA ASN A 9 -13.44 7.84 9.61
C ASN A 9 -14.48 8.14 8.52
N LEU A 10 -14.15 8.97 7.52
CA LEU A 10 -15.06 9.24 6.41
C LEU A 10 -15.41 7.94 5.68
N ASN A 11 -16.70 7.67 5.55
CA ASN A 11 -17.19 6.54 4.77
C ASN A 11 -17.09 6.86 3.27
N LEU A 12 -16.05 6.34 2.61
CA LEU A 12 -15.80 6.63 1.20
C LEU A 12 -16.87 6.05 0.26
N SER A 13 -17.62 5.02 0.69
CA SER A 13 -18.68 4.41 -0.14
C SER A 13 -19.79 5.38 -0.50
N ASP A 14 -19.95 6.46 0.27
CA ASP A 14 -20.98 7.46 0.04
C ASP A 14 -20.61 8.42 -1.11
N SER A 15 -19.35 8.37 -1.57
CA SER A 15 -18.78 9.29 -2.57
C SER A 15 -18.17 8.59 -3.79
N THR A 16 -17.72 7.34 -3.67
CA THR A 16 -17.06 6.61 -4.76
C THR A 16 -17.02 5.10 -4.52
N GLU A 17 -16.92 4.33 -5.60
CA GLU A 17 -16.64 2.89 -5.58
C GLU A 17 -15.15 2.55 -5.37
N LYS A 18 -14.25 3.55 -5.41
CA LYS A 18 -12.81 3.33 -5.25
C LYS A 18 -12.49 2.74 -3.87
N ILE A 19 -11.47 1.89 -3.83
CA ILE A 19 -10.95 1.33 -2.57
C ILE A 19 -9.51 1.78 -2.33
N ILE A 20 -9.08 1.69 -1.07
CA ILE A 20 -7.69 1.80 -0.67
C ILE A 20 -7.18 0.39 -0.40
N ALA A 21 -6.12 -0.02 -1.11
CA ALA A 21 -5.46 -1.31 -0.93
C ALA A 21 -4.09 -1.10 -0.28
N GLU A 22 -3.92 -1.63 0.92
CA GLU A 22 -2.65 -1.65 1.65
C GLU A 22 -1.81 -2.85 1.20
N TYR A 23 -0.68 -2.61 0.54
CA TYR A 23 0.27 -3.64 0.16
C TYR A 23 1.27 -3.81 1.30
N ILE A 24 1.44 -5.03 1.79
CA ILE A 24 2.25 -5.35 2.98
C ILE A 24 3.37 -6.30 2.56
N TRP A 25 4.59 -6.05 3.03
CA TRP A 25 5.74 -6.93 2.80
C TRP A 25 6.71 -6.94 3.98
N ILE A 26 7.64 -7.90 3.96
CA ILE A 26 8.72 -8.03 4.92
C ILE A 26 9.92 -7.24 4.40
N GLY A 27 10.49 -6.38 5.24
CA GLY A 27 11.69 -5.60 4.91
C GLY A 27 12.99 -6.40 4.99
N GLY A 28 14.11 -5.73 4.69
CA GLY A 28 15.42 -6.36 4.55
C GLY A 28 15.99 -6.94 5.85
N SER A 29 15.51 -6.54 7.03
CA SER A 29 15.92 -7.18 8.28
C SER A 29 15.31 -8.58 8.48
N GLY A 30 14.27 -8.91 7.70
CA GLY A 30 13.46 -10.13 7.88
C GLY A 30 12.48 -10.07 9.05
N MET A 31 12.54 -9.03 9.88
CA MET A 31 11.70 -8.84 11.07
C MET A 31 10.83 -7.58 11.02
N ASP A 32 11.16 -6.64 10.14
CA ASP A 32 10.40 -5.39 9.96
C ASP A 32 9.27 -5.56 8.94
N LEU A 33 8.09 -5.06 9.29
CA LEU A 33 6.96 -4.97 8.36
C LEU A 33 6.95 -3.60 7.70
N ARG A 34 6.70 -3.59 6.40
CA ARG A 34 6.54 -2.39 5.58
C ARG A 34 5.20 -2.43 4.89
N SER A 35 4.61 -1.26 4.65
CA SER A 35 3.40 -1.17 3.87
C SER A 35 3.25 0.18 3.19
N LYS A 36 2.43 0.21 2.14
CA LYS A 36 1.93 1.45 1.55
C LYS A 36 0.59 1.22 0.86
N ALA A 37 -0.23 2.26 0.82
CA ALA A 37 -1.56 2.21 0.26
C ALA A 37 -1.62 2.76 -1.18
N ARG A 38 -2.43 2.13 -2.05
CA ARG A 38 -2.85 2.71 -3.34
C ARG A 38 -4.36 2.75 -3.46
N THR A 39 -4.85 3.68 -4.26
CA THR A 39 -6.24 3.70 -4.72
C THR A 39 -6.43 2.75 -5.89
N LEU A 40 -7.46 1.90 -5.83
CA LEU A 40 -7.93 1.08 -6.94
C LEU A 40 -9.31 1.56 -7.40
N SER A 41 -9.67 1.27 -8.65
CA SER A 41 -10.90 1.77 -9.28
C SER A 41 -12.19 1.20 -8.68
N GLY A 42 -12.11 0.06 -7.99
CA GLY A 42 -13.27 -0.63 -7.44
C GLY A 42 -12.87 -1.79 -6.52
N PRO A 43 -13.85 -2.45 -5.88
CA PRO A 43 -13.63 -3.65 -5.08
C PRO A 43 -12.99 -4.78 -5.89
N VAL A 44 -12.06 -5.52 -5.28
CA VAL A 44 -11.39 -6.68 -5.87
C VAL A 44 -11.56 -7.87 -4.93
N SER A 45 -12.05 -9.00 -5.45
CA SER A 45 -12.33 -10.21 -4.67
C SER A 45 -11.33 -11.35 -4.88
N ASP A 46 -10.37 -11.18 -5.79
CA ASP A 46 -9.38 -12.18 -6.15
C ASP A 46 -7.99 -11.54 -6.19
N VAL A 47 -7.04 -12.10 -5.45
CA VAL A 47 -5.67 -11.60 -5.33
C VAL A 47 -4.97 -11.55 -6.70
N SER A 48 -5.27 -12.48 -7.60
CA SER A 48 -4.67 -12.52 -8.95
C SER A 48 -5.07 -11.33 -9.83
N LYS A 49 -6.15 -10.62 -9.46
CA LYS A 49 -6.61 -9.41 -10.15
C LYS A 49 -5.99 -8.13 -9.58
N LEU A 50 -5.24 -8.22 -8.49
CA LEU A 50 -4.51 -7.07 -7.96
C LEU A 50 -3.31 -6.78 -8.88
N PRO A 51 -3.09 -5.50 -9.24
CA PRO A 51 -1.92 -5.14 -10.03
C PRO A 51 -0.65 -5.35 -9.21
N LYS A 52 0.39 -5.91 -9.84
CA LYS A 52 1.74 -5.83 -9.29
C LYS A 52 2.10 -4.38 -8.98
N TRP A 53 2.95 -4.20 -7.99
CA TRP A 53 3.47 -2.90 -7.65
C TRP A 53 4.98 -2.98 -7.46
N ASN A 54 5.56 -1.91 -6.97
CA ASN A 54 6.97 -1.80 -6.73
C ASN A 54 7.19 -0.95 -5.49
N TYR A 55 8.39 -0.99 -4.94
CA TYR A 55 8.88 -0.03 -3.95
C TYR A 55 10.36 0.20 -4.16
N ASP A 56 10.89 1.23 -3.49
CA ASP A 56 12.32 1.49 -3.43
C ASP A 56 12.95 0.58 -2.37
N GLY A 57 13.62 -0.48 -2.82
CA GLY A 57 14.31 -1.46 -2.00
C GLY A 57 15.56 -0.90 -1.31
N SER A 58 16.13 0.21 -1.79
CA SER A 58 17.27 0.84 -1.11
C SER A 58 16.88 1.43 0.24
N SER A 59 15.61 1.83 0.39
CA SER A 59 15.03 2.31 1.64
C SER A 59 14.61 1.19 2.61
N THR A 60 14.76 -0.07 2.20
CA THR A 60 14.37 -1.25 2.98
C THR A 60 15.49 -2.29 3.12
N ASP A 61 16.72 -1.96 2.72
CA ASP A 61 17.87 -2.88 2.68
C ASP A 61 17.65 -4.11 1.78
N GLN A 62 16.90 -3.97 0.68
CA GLN A 62 16.55 -5.05 -0.25
C GLN A 62 17.10 -4.88 -1.68
N ALA A 63 17.62 -3.70 -2.01
CA ALA A 63 18.25 -3.41 -3.30
C ALA A 63 19.31 -2.29 -3.16
N PRO A 64 20.34 -2.24 -4.02
CA PRO A 64 21.29 -1.13 -4.01
C PRO A 64 20.63 0.15 -4.58
N GLY A 65 21.25 1.32 -4.37
CA GLY A 65 20.66 2.61 -4.76
C GLY A 65 20.63 2.90 -6.26
N ASP A 66 21.46 2.22 -7.06
CA ASP A 66 21.59 2.39 -8.51
C ASP A 66 20.64 1.49 -9.33
N ASP A 67 20.10 0.44 -8.72
CA ASP A 67 19.02 -0.41 -9.25
C ASP A 67 18.09 -0.82 -8.10
N SER A 68 17.28 0.14 -7.64
CA SER A 68 16.60 0.05 -6.35
C SER A 68 15.17 -0.48 -6.42
N GLU A 69 14.63 -0.73 -7.62
CA GLU A 69 13.24 -1.16 -7.77
C GLU A 69 13.04 -2.61 -7.36
N VAL A 70 12.14 -2.86 -6.41
CA VAL A 70 11.71 -4.22 -6.03
C VAL A 70 10.22 -4.39 -6.28
N ILE A 71 9.85 -5.49 -6.94
CA ILE A 71 8.46 -5.77 -7.33
C ILE A 71 7.70 -6.47 -6.20
N LEU A 72 6.45 -6.03 -5.99
CA LEU A 72 5.44 -6.66 -5.16
C LEU A 72 4.43 -7.43 -6.04
#